data_AF-X1IZH3-F1
#
_entry.id   AF-X1IZH3-F1
#
_cell.length_a   1.000
_cell.length_b   1.000
_cell.length_c   1.000
_cell.angle_alpha   90.00
_cell.angle_beta   90.00
_cell.angle_gamma   90.00
#
_symmetry.space_group_name_H-M   'P 1'
#
loop_
_entity.id
_entity.type
_entity.pdbx_description
1 polymer ?
#
loop_
_entity_poly.entity_id
_entity_poly.type
_entity_poly.pdbx_seq_one_letter_code
_entity_poly.pdbx_strand_id
1 'polypeptide(L)'
;AYRRLSRVDIRRMYRVGVLNEAEVLGAYSELGYNERDAKRMSAFTVKQVLATQSKFTSANIVSAYAKYTINRSEARSLLLDVGVRSENIDFILTSAEYKREWELTDSRIAAIHNLYRKEVYTADKARAELLRLDLPAERVDVLMEQWYIDEKDKPPRYWTTAQTLAFIKAELILPARGKAELVNLGYDTEHIAVYMRSIE
;
A
#
# COMPACT_ATOMS: atom_id res chain seq x y z
N ALA A 1 -48.41 32.51 -2.50
CA ALA A 1 -48.03 31.12 -2.15
C ALA A 1 -46.62 31.12 -1.57
N TYR A 2 -46.38 30.37 -0.49
CA TYR A 2 -45.05 30.23 0.10
C TYR A 2 -44.17 29.29 -0.74
N ARG A 3 -42.85 29.49 -0.70
CA ARG A 3 -41.89 28.58 -1.35
C ARG A 3 -41.69 27.34 -0.49
N ARG A 4 -41.74 26.16 -1.11
CA ARG A 4 -41.44 24.88 -0.47
C ARG A 4 -39.93 24.67 -0.36
N LEU A 5 -39.50 23.85 0.60
CA LEU A 5 -38.10 23.42 0.73
C LEU A 5 -37.66 22.63 -0.49
N SER A 6 -36.43 22.83 -0.95
CA SER A 6 -35.88 22.03 -2.04
C SER A 6 -35.47 20.62 -1.56
N ARG A 7 -35.40 19.65 -2.48
CA ARG A 7 -34.88 18.30 -2.16
C ARG A 7 -33.47 18.35 -1.56
N VAL A 8 -32.66 19.33 -1.94
CA VAL A 8 -31.29 19.52 -1.43
C VAL A 8 -31.33 20.03 0.00
N ASP A 9 -32.17 21.02 0.28
CA ASP A 9 -32.29 21.62 1.61
C ASP A 9 -32.86 20.62 2.61
N ILE A 10 -33.87 19.83 2.22
CA ILE A 10 -34.41 18.74 3.06
C ILE A 10 -33.29 17.79 3.51
N ARG A 11 -32.43 17.35 2.58
CA ARG A 11 -31.30 16.46 2.92
C ARG A 11 -30.27 17.13 3.83
N ARG A 12 -29.95 18.41 3.59
CA ARG A 12 -28.99 19.17 4.40
C ARG A 12 -29.53 19.42 5.81
N MET A 13 -30.81 19.79 5.92
CA MET A 13 -31.48 20.04 7.19
C MET A 13 -31.58 18.75 8.01
N TYR A 14 -31.93 17.61 7.42
CA TYR A 14 -31.87 16.32 8.11
C TYR A 14 -30.44 15.99 8.56
N ARG A 15 -29.43 16.18 7.69
CA ARG A 15 -28.02 15.93 8.02
C ARG A 15 -27.52 16.69 9.26
N VAL A 16 -28.00 17.91 9.46
CA VAL A 16 -27.59 18.75 10.61
C VAL A 16 -28.58 18.69 11.78
N GLY A 17 -29.56 17.77 11.74
CA GLY A 17 -30.51 17.55 12.83
C GLY A 17 -31.66 18.56 12.94
N VAL A 18 -31.87 19.41 11.92
CA VAL A 18 -32.99 20.37 11.88
C VAL A 18 -34.31 19.68 11.55
N LEU A 19 -34.27 18.60 10.75
CA LEU A 19 -35.44 17.75 10.47
C LEU A 19 -35.23 16.36 11.06
N ASN A 20 -36.30 15.77 11.59
CA ASN A 20 -36.40 14.34 11.89
C ASN A 20 -36.97 13.54 10.69
N GLU A 21 -37.03 12.22 10.79
CA GLU A 21 -37.47 11.34 9.68
C GLU A 21 -38.92 11.60 9.24
N ALA A 22 -39.81 11.88 10.19
CA ALA A 22 -41.22 12.16 9.91
C ALA A 22 -41.37 13.52 9.20
N GLU A 23 -40.58 14.51 9.60
CA GLU A 23 -40.57 15.83 8.96
C GLU A 23 -39.98 15.79 7.54
N VAL A 24 -38.97 14.94 7.30
CA VAL A 24 -38.46 14.67 5.94
C VAL A 24 -39.56 14.08 5.05
N LEU A 25 -40.35 13.13 5.57
CA LEU A 25 -41.49 12.57 4.85
C LEU A 25 -42.57 13.60 4.55
N GLY A 26 -42.90 14.45 5.52
CA GLY A 26 -43.81 15.58 5.34
C GLY A 26 -43.33 16.52 4.23
N ALA A 27 -42.05 16.92 4.30
CA ALA A 27 -41.47 17.82 3.32
C ALA A 27 -41.46 17.25 1.88
N TYR A 28 -41.22 15.94 1.71
CA TYR A 28 -41.38 15.30 0.40
C TYR A 28 -42.83 15.23 -0.07
N SER A 29 -43.79 15.02 0.83
CA SER A 29 -45.22 15.03 0.48
C SER A 29 -45.67 16.43 0.05
N GLU A 30 -45.21 17.48 0.74
CA GLU A 30 -45.50 18.88 0.37
C GLU A 30 -44.90 19.30 -0.98
N LEU A 31 -43.83 18.62 -1.41
CA LEU A 31 -43.24 18.77 -2.74
C LEU A 31 -44.08 18.11 -3.86
N GLY A 32 -45.17 17.42 -3.51
CA GLY A 32 -46.08 16.78 -4.46
C GLY A 32 -45.73 15.33 -4.79
N TYR A 33 -44.82 14.69 -4.05
CA TYR A 33 -44.63 13.25 -4.18
C TYR A 33 -45.86 12.51 -3.63
N ASN A 34 -46.28 11.45 -4.31
CA ASN A 34 -47.25 10.51 -3.74
C ASN A 34 -46.65 9.82 -2.49
N GLU A 35 -47.50 9.21 -1.67
CA GLU A 35 -47.10 8.59 -0.41
C GLU A 35 -45.97 7.55 -0.57
N ARG A 36 -46.06 6.69 -1.61
CA ARG A 36 -45.05 5.66 -1.90
C ARG A 36 -43.68 6.29 -2.16
N ASP A 37 -43.63 7.31 -3.01
CA ASP A 37 -42.38 7.91 -3.45
C ASP A 37 -41.82 8.88 -2.41
N ALA A 38 -42.67 9.54 -1.62
CA ALA A 38 -42.27 10.31 -0.44
C ALA A 38 -41.58 9.40 0.59
N LYS A 39 -42.17 8.24 0.91
CA LYS A 39 -41.56 7.22 1.80
C LYS A 39 -40.19 6.75 1.29
N ARG A 40 -40.06 6.49 -0.02
CA ARG A 40 -38.79 6.08 -0.63
C ARG A 40 -37.74 7.19 -0.57
N MET A 41 -38.11 8.43 -0.85
CA MET A 41 -37.22 9.59 -0.78
C MET A 41 -36.74 9.87 0.65
N SER A 42 -37.61 9.72 1.64
CA SER A 42 -37.24 9.80 3.06
C SER A 42 -36.24 8.72 3.44
N ALA A 43 -36.56 7.45 3.14
CA ALA A 43 -35.66 6.33 3.42
C ALA A 43 -34.29 6.50 2.74
N PHE A 44 -34.27 7.01 1.50
CA PHE A 44 -33.03 7.35 0.80
C PHE A 44 -32.23 8.43 1.53
N THR A 45 -32.89 9.52 1.97
CA THR A 45 -32.25 10.63 2.68
C THR A 45 -31.61 10.18 3.99
N VAL A 46 -32.36 9.41 4.79
CA VAL A 46 -31.89 8.83 6.05
C VAL A 46 -30.66 7.96 5.81
N LYS A 47 -30.76 6.98 4.92
CA LYS A 47 -29.64 6.07 4.58
C LYS A 47 -28.42 6.82 4.07
N GLN A 48 -28.62 7.80 3.19
CA GLN A 48 -27.51 8.60 2.64
C GLN A 48 -26.78 9.38 3.73
N VAL A 49 -27.52 9.99 4.67
CA VAL A 49 -26.95 10.80 5.75
C VAL A 49 -26.24 9.93 6.78
N LEU A 50 -26.83 8.82 7.20
CA LEU A 50 -26.18 7.85 8.09
C LEU A 50 -24.88 7.32 7.47
N ALA A 51 -24.88 6.98 6.19
CA ALA A 51 -23.67 6.57 5.47
C ALA A 51 -22.60 7.68 5.41
N THR A 52 -22.99 8.97 5.43
CA THR A 52 -22.01 10.08 5.48
C THR A 52 -21.53 10.41 6.89
N GLN A 53 -22.35 10.16 7.93
CA GLN A 53 -21.98 10.39 9.33
C GLN A 53 -21.15 9.26 9.92
N SER A 54 -21.32 8.03 9.40
CA SER A 54 -20.39 6.93 9.62
C SER A 54 -18.98 7.36 9.19
N LYS A 55 -18.09 7.64 10.15
CA LYS A 55 -16.65 7.85 9.87
C LYS A 55 -16.00 6.62 9.23
N PHE A 56 -16.67 5.47 9.27
CA PHE A 56 -16.28 4.25 8.60
C PHE A 56 -16.89 4.18 7.20
N THR A 57 -16.04 4.33 6.19
CA THR A 57 -16.41 4.07 4.78
C THR A 57 -16.35 2.57 4.49
N SER A 58 -16.99 2.12 3.41
CA SER A 58 -16.83 0.74 2.92
C SER A 58 -15.35 0.37 2.72
N ALA A 59 -14.52 1.30 2.25
CA ALA A 59 -13.08 1.12 2.12
C ALA A 59 -12.39 0.87 3.46
N ASN A 60 -12.75 1.61 4.51
CA ASN A 60 -12.21 1.39 5.86
C ASN A 60 -12.59 0.00 6.40
N ILE A 61 -13.83 -0.43 6.18
CA ILE A 61 -14.31 -1.75 6.61
C ILE A 61 -13.53 -2.86 5.89
N VAL A 62 -13.41 -2.77 4.57
CA VAL A 62 -12.66 -3.75 3.76
C VAL A 62 -11.18 -3.79 4.17
N SER A 63 -10.57 -2.65 4.46
CA SER A 63 -9.19 -2.56 4.97
C SER A 63 -9.04 -3.22 6.34
N ALA A 64 -9.97 -2.96 7.27
CA ALA A 64 -9.97 -3.60 8.59
C ALA A 64 -10.13 -5.13 8.47
N TYR A 65 -10.99 -5.60 7.55
CA TYR A 65 -11.15 -7.01 7.26
C TYR A 65 -9.88 -7.65 6.69
N ALA A 66 -9.28 -7.03 5.66
CA ALA A 66 -8.05 -7.50 5.04
C ALA A 66 -6.89 -7.60 6.05
N LYS A 67 -6.87 -6.74 7.07
CA LYS A 67 -5.85 -6.70 8.13
C LYS A 67 -6.20 -7.54 9.37
N TYR A 68 -7.18 -8.44 9.29
CA TYR A 68 -7.63 -9.27 10.42
C TYR A 68 -8.10 -8.48 11.65
N THR A 69 -8.41 -7.20 11.51
CA THR A 69 -8.88 -6.36 12.62
C THR A 69 -10.33 -6.70 12.99
N ILE A 70 -11.11 -7.13 12.00
CA ILE A 70 -12.49 -7.60 12.15
C ILE A 70 -12.67 -8.91 11.38
N ASN A 71 -13.64 -9.73 11.78
CA ASN A 71 -13.96 -10.98 11.10
C ASN A 71 -14.96 -10.80 9.95
N ARG A 72 -15.22 -11.88 9.18
CA ARG A 72 -16.08 -11.83 7.98
C ARG A 72 -17.53 -11.45 8.31
N SER A 73 -18.04 -11.90 9.44
CA SER A 73 -19.41 -11.62 9.88
C SER A 73 -19.57 -10.13 10.26
N GLU A 74 -18.61 -9.59 11.02
CA GLU A 74 -18.57 -8.17 11.39
C GLU A 74 -18.43 -7.29 10.16
N ALA A 75 -17.52 -7.62 9.25
CA ALA A 75 -17.34 -6.88 8.00
C ALA A 75 -18.61 -6.88 7.15
N ARG A 76 -19.30 -8.03 7.03
CA ARG A 76 -20.59 -8.13 6.33
C ARG A 76 -21.64 -7.20 6.95
N SER A 77 -21.80 -7.22 8.28
CA SER A 77 -22.78 -6.36 8.97
C SER A 77 -22.49 -4.89 8.70
N LEU A 78 -21.25 -4.46 8.93
CA LEU A 78 -20.85 -3.07 8.74
C LEU A 78 -21.01 -2.62 7.27
N LEU A 79 -20.72 -3.50 6.30
CA LEU A 79 -20.91 -3.20 4.88
C LEU A 79 -22.40 -2.99 4.53
N LEU A 80 -23.32 -3.78 5.10
CA LEU A 80 -24.76 -3.55 4.96
C LEU A 80 -25.17 -2.21 5.58
N ASP A 81 -24.66 -1.91 6.76
CA ASP A 81 -25.00 -0.69 7.52
C ASP A 81 -24.57 0.58 6.77
N VAL A 82 -23.41 0.55 6.09
CA VAL A 82 -22.97 1.66 5.24
C VAL A 82 -23.58 1.66 3.83
N GLY A 83 -24.49 0.72 3.55
CA GLY A 83 -25.32 0.71 2.33
C GLY A 83 -24.77 -0.10 1.16
N VAL A 84 -23.79 -0.98 1.37
CA VAL A 84 -23.38 -1.94 0.34
C VAL A 84 -24.49 -2.97 0.14
N ARG A 85 -24.86 -3.22 -1.11
CA ARG A 85 -25.92 -4.18 -1.43
C ARG A 85 -25.47 -5.60 -1.08
N SER A 86 -26.36 -6.37 -0.45
CA SER A 86 -26.07 -7.72 0.05
C SER A 86 -25.46 -8.65 -0.99
N GLU A 87 -25.90 -8.56 -2.24
CA GLU A 87 -25.42 -9.37 -3.35
C GLU A 87 -23.98 -9.08 -3.76
N ASN A 88 -23.45 -7.90 -3.42
CA ASN A 88 -22.07 -7.51 -3.74
C ASN A 88 -21.10 -7.81 -2.59
N ILE A 89 -21.58 -7.99 -1.36
CA ILE A 89 -20.72 -8.09 -0.18
C ILE A 89 -19.81 -9.30 -0.26
N ASP A 90 -20.34 -10.44 -0.67
CA ASP A 90 -19.55 -11.67 -0.74
C ASP A 90 -18.39 -11.57 -1.72
N PHE A 91 -18.63 -10.96 -2.89
CA PHE A 91 -17.59 -10.65 -3.87
C PHE A 91 -16.53 -9.69 -3.31
N ILE A 92 -16.94 -8.62 -2.61
CA ILE A 92 -16.04 -7.64 -2.01
C ILE A 92 -15.14 -8.30 -0.96
N LEU A 93 -15.72 -9.07 -0.05
CA LEU A 93 -14.97 -9.73 1.02
C LEU A 93 -14.00 -10.76 0.43
N THR A 94 -14.45 -11.60 -0.49
CA THR A 94 -13.60 -12.60 -1.15
C THR A 94 -12.45 -11.95 -1.93
N SER A 95 -12.69 -10.83 -2.61
CA SER A 95 -11.62 -10.07 -3.28
C SER A 95 -10.57 -9.54 -2.29
N ALA A 96 -11.00 -9.12 -1.10
CA ALA A 96 -10.09 -8.70 -0.04
C ALA A 96 -9.25 -9.87 0.52
N GLU A 97 -9.81 -11.08 0.56
CA GLU A 97 -9.09 -12.29 0.96
C GLU A 97 -7.99 -12.65 -0.04
N TYR A 98 -8.31 -12.62 -1.35
CA TYR A 98 -7.30 -12.85 -2.39
C TYR A 98 -6.19 -11.80 -2.33
N LYS A 99 -6.53 -10.53 -2.17
CA LYS A 99 -5.53 -9.46 -2.06
C LYS A 99 -4.60 -9.69 -0.87
N ARG A 100 -5.15 -10.12 0.26
CA ARG A 100 -4.40 -10.44 1.48
C ARG A 100 -3.45 -11.63 1.29
N GLU A 101 -3.89 -12.67 0.58
CA GLU A 101 -3.03 -13.82 0.24
C GLU A 101 -1.89 -13.41 -0.71
N TRP A 102 -2.17 -12.54 -1.68
CA TRP A 102 -1.15 -11.98 -2.57
C TRP A 102 -0.12 -11.15 -1.79
N GLU A 103 -0.56 -10.23 -0.92
CA GLU A 103 0.34 -9.42 -0.10
C GLU A 103 1.23 -10.28 0.82
N LEU A 104 0.69 -11.37 1.36
CA LEU A 104 1.47 -12.35 2.14
C LEU A 104 2.52 -13.04 1.27
N THR A 105 2.13 -13.48 0.07
CA THR A 105 3.03 -14.14 -0.88
C THR A 105 4.16 -13.20 -1.30
N ASP A 106 3.85 -11.96 -1.66
CA ASP A 106 4.84 -10.94 -2.03
C ASP A 106 5.78 -10.63 -0.86
N SER A 107 5.27 -10.57 0.37
CA SER A 107 6.11 -10.40 1.57
C SER A 107 7.08 -11.57 1.77
N ARG A 108 6.64 -12.81 1.51
CA ARG A 108 7.51 -13.99 1.58
C ARG A 108 8.55 -14.00 0.47
N ILE A 109 8.17 -13.64 -0.76
CA ILE A 109 9.11 -13.46 -1.88
C ILE A 109 10.18 -12.43 -1.52
N ALA A 110 9.78 -11.27 -0.97
CA ALA A 110 10.72 -10.23 -0.54
C ALA A 110 11.67 -10.68 0.58
N ALA A 111 11.18 -11.50 1.52
CA ALA A 111 12.01 -12.08 2.56
C ALA A 111 13.07 -13.05 1.99
N ILE A 112 12.67 -13.92 1.06
CA ILE A 112 13.58 -14.85 0.38
C ILE A 112 14.63 -14.06 -0.44
N HIS A 113 14.20 -13.03 -1.17
CA HIS A 113 15.10 -12.15 -1.92
C HIS A 113 16.15 -11.51 -1.00
N ASN A 114 15.74 -11.01 0.17
CA ASN A 114 16.66 -10.41 1.13
C ASN A 114 17.72 -11.40 1.62
N LEU A 115 17.35 -12.66 1.87
CA LEU A 115 18.27 -13.72 2.26
C LEU A 115 19.22 -14.10 1.12
N TYR A 116 18.74 -14.13 -0.12
CA TYR A 116 19.57 -14.34 -1.32
C TYR A 116 20.59 -13.20 -1.50
N ARG A 117 20.11 -11.94 -1.46
CA ARG A 117 20.93 -10.72 -1.58
C ARG A 117 22.04 -10.62 -0.52
N LYS A 118 21.82 -11.24 0.66
CA LYS A 118 22.79 -11.29 1.76
C LYS A 118 23.71 -12.51 1.70
N GLU A 119 23.67 -13.27 0.61
CA GLU A 119 24.42 -14.51 0.40
C GLU A 119 24.12 -15.60 1.45
N VAL A 120 23.04 -15.45 2.23
CA VAL A 120 22.58 -16.45 3.20
C VAL A 120 21.93 -17.63 2.46
N TYR A 121 21.25 -17.34 1.34
CA TYR A 121 20.70 -18.35 0.44
C TYR A 121 21.51 -18.40 -0.85
N THR A 122 21.82 -19.61 -1.30
CA THR A 122 22.29 -19.85 -2.68
C THR A 122 21.12 -19.73 -3.66
N ALA A 123 21.43 -19.62 -4.95
CA ALA A 123 20.41 -19.58 -6.00
C ALA A 123 19.47 -20.80 -5.95
N ASP A 124 20.02 -22.01 -5.77
CA ASP A 124 19.25 -23.25 -5.66
C ASP A 124 18.31 -23.24 -4.44
N LYS A 125 18.81 -22.73 -3.29
CA LYS A 125 18.01 -22.64 -2.07
C LYS A 125 16.89 -21.61 -2.20
N ALA A 126 17.19 -20.44 -2.77
CA ALA A 126 16.20 -19.40 -3.02
C ALA A 126 15.10 -19.89 -3.98
N ARG A 127 15.49 -20.57 -5.07
CA ARG A 127 14.56 -21.22 -6.02
C ARG A 127 13.67 -22.24 -5.32
N ALA A 128 14.25 -23.11 -4.49
CA ALA A 128 13.51 -24.12 -3.76
C ALA A 128 12.48 -23.49 -2.80
N GLU A 129 12.86 -22.46 -2.03
CA GLU A 129 11.94 -21.75 -1.12
C GLU A 129 10.83 -21.01 -1.89
N LEU A 130 11.12 -20.43 -3.06
CA LEU A 130 10.10 -19.82 -3.92
C LEU A 130 9.08 -20.85 -4.44
N LEU A 131 9.53 -22.04 -4.84
CA LEU A 131 8.64 -23.12 -5.29
C LEU A 131 7.73 -23.63 -4.16
N ARG A 132 8.17 -23.56 -2.89
CA ARG A 132 7.34 -23.90 -1.72
C ARG A 132 6.22 -22.88 -1.44
N LEU A 133 6.24 -21.74 -2.12
CA LEU A 133 5.14 -20.76 -2.10
C LEU A 133 4.07 -21.09 -3.17
N ASP A 134 4.12 -22.28 -3.79
CA ASP A 134 3.23 -22.73 -4.86
C ASP A 134 3.20 -21.78 -6.08
N LEU A 135 4.32 -21.08 -6.32
CA LEU A 135 4.48 -20.21 -7.49
C LEU A 135 4.70 -21.05 -8.76
N PRO A 136 4.15 -20.64 -9.91
CA PRO A 136 4.48 -21.26 -11.20
C PRO A 136 5.99 -21.23 -11.47
N ALA A 137 6.55 -22.31 -12.00
CA ALA A 137 7.99 -22.43 -12.26
C ALA A 137 8.54 -21.27 -13.12
N GLU A 138 7.79 -20.87 -14.15
CA GLU A 138 8.12 -19.71 -15.00
C GLU A 138 8.25 -18.41 -14.19
N ARG A 139 7.38 -18.17 -13.20
CA ARG A 139 7.47 -16.99 -12.33
C ARG A 139 8.71 -17.06 -11.45
N VAL A 140 9.07 -18.24 -10.96
CA VAL A 140 10.30 -18.44 -10.19
C VAL A 140 11.53 -18.16 -11.04
N ASP A 141 11.56 -18.64 -12.28
CA ASP A 141 12.65 -18.39 -13.23
C ASP A 141 12.85 -16.88 -13.47
N VAL A 142 11.78 -16.15 -13.75
CA VAL A 142 11.82 -14.69 -13.95
C VAL A 142 12.33 -13.96 -12.69
N LEU A 143 11.88 -14.35 -11.50
CA LEU A 143 12.36 -13.76 -10.24
C LEU A 143 13.86 -14.01 -10.03
N MET A 144 14.32 -15.24 -10.26
CA MET A 144 15.72 -15.60 -10.07
C MET A 144 16.64 -14.91 -11.09
N GLU A 145 16.19 -14.76 -12.34
CA GLU A 145 16.91 -13.99 -13.36
C GLU A 145 17.04 -12.52 -12.95
N GLN A 146 15.93 -11.89 -12.52
CA GLN A 146 15.94 -10.52 -12.05
C GLN A 146 16.90 -10.33 -10.87
N TRP A 147 16.86 -11.22 -9.87
CA TRP A 147 17.73 -11.12 -8.69
C TRP A 147 19.21 -11.36 -9.03
N TYR A 148 19.49 -12.20 -10.02
CA TYR A 148 20.86 -12.40 -10.50
C TYR A 148 21.42 -11.13 -11.15
N ILE A 149 20.62 -10.44 -11.97
CA ILE A 149 21.01 -9.15 -12.56
C ILE A 149 21.27 -8.11 -11.46
N ASP A 150 20.32 -7.97 -10.51
CA ASP A 150 20.43 -7.04 -9.39
C ASP A 150 21.69 -7.28 -8.52
N GLU A 151 22.13 -8.53 -8.39
CA GLU A 151 23.31 -8.91 -7.61
C GLU A 151 24.62 -8.78 -8.40
N LYS A 152 24.62 -9.16 -9.68
CA LYS A 152 25.80 -9.11 -10.55
C LYS A 152 26.27 -7.68 -10.82
N ASP A 153 25.33 -6.74 -10.92
CA ASP A 153 25.62 -5.34 -11.18
C ASP A 153 25.96 -4.56 -9.89
N LYS A 154 26.13 -5.23 -8.74
CA LYS A 154 26.60 -4.55 -7.54
C LYS A 154 28.05 -4.11 -7.71
N PRO A 155 28.35 -2.80 -7.58
CA PRO A 155 29.74 -2.36 -7.54
C PRO A 155 30.43 -3.04 -6.35
N PRO A 156 31.70 -3.47 -6.52
CA PRO A 156 32.46 -4.05 -5.44
C PRO A 156 32.45 -3.14 -4.22
N ARG A 157 32.56 -3.73 -3.03
CA ARG A 157 32.62 -2.96 -1.79
C ARG A 157 33.98 -2.29 -1.68
N TYR A 158 34.06 -1.06 -2.15
CA TYR A 158 35.26 -0.23 -2.05
C TYR A 158 35.51 0.23 -0.61
N TRP A 159 36.77 0.47 -0.27
CA TRP A 159 37.11 1.16 0.98
C TRP A 159 36.55 2.58 0.97
N THR A 160 36.25 3.15 2.14
CA THR A 160 35.92 4.58 2.19
C THR A 160 37.15 5.41 1.81
N THR A 161 36.95 6.67 1.41
CA THR A 161 38.05 7.61 1.14
C THR A 161 39.01 7.68 2.33
N ALA A 162 38.49 7.78 3.55
CA ALA A 162 39.30 7.82 4.77
C ALA A 162 40.08 6.52 5.00
N GLN A 163 39.46 5.36 4.80
CA GLN A 163 40.14 4.06 4.89
C GLN A 163 41.26 3.93 3.85
N THR A 164 40.96 4.27 2.60
CA THR A 164 41.93 4.25 1.50
C THR A 164 43.15 5.10 1.81
N LEU A 165 42.94 6.34 2.25
CA LEU A 165 44.00 7.27 2.63
C LEU A 165 44.81 6.79 3.85
N ALA A 166 44.12 6.26 4.87
CA ALA A 166 44.78 5.68 6.04
C ALA A 166 45.65 4.47 5.66
N PHE A 167 45.18 3.60 4.75
CA PHE A 167 45.93 2.42 4.30
C PHE A 167 47.15 2.79 3.45
N ILE A 168 47.08 3.85 2.64
CA ILE A 168 48.25 4.38 1.93
C ILE A 168 49.27 4.93 2.94
N LYS A 169 48.82 5.76 3.90
CA LYS A 169 49.70 6.37 4.91
C LYS A 169 50.36 5.33 5.83
N ALA A 170 49.65 4.24 6.13
CA ALA A 170 50.17 3.11 6.89
C ALA A 170 50.97 2.12 6.03
N GLU A 171 51.21 2.43 4.75
CA GLU A 171 51.93 1.59 3.78
C GLU A 171 51.33 0.17 3.60
N LEU A 172 50.06 -0.02 3.98
CA LEU A 172 49.34 -1.28 3.81
C LEU A 172 48.94 -1.53 2.35
N ILE A 173 48.86 -0.47 1.55
CA ILE A 173 48.63 -0.52 0.10
C ILE A 173 49.52 0.50 -0.62
N LEU A 174 49.86 0.20 -1.87
CA LEU A 174 50.64 1.11 -2.72
C LEU A 174 49.83 2.37 -3.08
N PRO A 175 50.46 3.56 -3.18
CA PRO A 175 49.81 4.79 -3.63
C PRO A 175 49.06 4.65 -4.97
N ALA A 176 49.63 3.90 -5.92
CA ALA A 176 48.97 3.63 -7.21
C ALA A 176 47.68 2.81 -7.06
N ARG A 177 47.67 1.82 -6.14
CA ARG A 177 46.46 1.03 -5.83
C ARG A 177 45.40 1.88 -5.15
N GLY A 178 45.81 2.77 -4.25
CA GLY A 178 44.93 3.73 -3.59
C GLY A 178 44.30 4.73 -4.56
N LYS A 179 45.07 5.25 -5.52
CA LYS A 179 44.54 6.09 -6.62
C LYS A 179 43.47 5.36 -7.44
N ALA A 180 43.71 4.09 -7.81
CA ALA A 180 42.72 3.29 -8.52
C ALA A 180 41.44 3.06 -7.68
N GLU A 181 41.57 2.92 -6.36
CA GLU A 181 40.42 2.83 -5.46
C GLU A 181 39.60 4.13 -5.44
N LEU A 182 40.26 5.29 -5.39
CA LEU A 182 39.58 6.59 -5.45
C LEU A 182 38.89 6.83 -6.79
N VAL A 183 39.45 6.35 -7.92
CA VAL A 183 38.77 6.36 -9.22
C VAL A 183 37.49 5.50 -9.17
N ASN A 184 37.59 4.30 -8.59
CA ASN A 184 36.43 3.41 -8.46
C ASN A 184 35.34 3.95 -7.53
N LEU A 185 35.70 4.82 -6.57
CA LEU A 185 34.77 5.59 -5.74
C LEU A 185 34.12 6.78 -6.46
N GLY A 186 34.53 7.07 -7.70
CA GLY A 186 33.97 8.12 -8.55
C GLY A 186 34.66 9.49 -8.48
N TYR A 187 35.86 9.58 -7.89
CA TYR A 187 36.63 10.83 -7.89
C TYR A 187 37.32 11.08 -9.22
N ASP A 188 37.35 12.34 -9.65
CA ASP A 188 38.16 12.77 -10.79
C ASP A 188 39.65 12.93 -10.42
N THR A 189 40.47 13.17 -11.44
CA THR A 189 41.92 13.31 -11.31
C THR A 189 42.34 14.46 -10.38
N GLU A 190 41.58 15.55 -10.33
CA GLU A 190 41.89 16.71 -9.49
C GLU A 190 41.68 16.37 -8.01
N HIS A 191 40.52 15.82 -7.67
CA HIS A 191 40.20 15.43 -6.30
C HIS A 191 41.16 14.36 -5.77
N ILE A 192 41.52 13.39 -6.62
CA ILE A 192 42.52 12.37 -6.27
C ILE A 192 43.88 13.02 -5.96
N ALA A 193 44.33 13.99 -6.76
CA ALA A 193 45.61 14.66 -6.51
C ALA A 193 45.62 15.41 -5.17
N VAL A 194 44.52 16.07 -4.82
CA VAL A 194 44.36 16.75 -3.52
C VAL A 194 44.41 15.76 -2.36
N TYR A 195 43.69 14.65 -2.45
CA TYR A 195 43.70 13.61 -1.43
C TYR A 195 45.08 12.97 -1.25
N MET A 196 45.79 12.70 -2.34
CA MET A 196 47.14 12.12 -2.28
C MET A 196 48.15 13.06 -1.63
N ARG A 197 48.05 14.38 -1.87
CA ARG A 197 48.89 15.38 -1.21
C ARG A 197 48.56 15.53 0.29
N SER A 198 47.33 15.21 0.71
CA SER A 198 46.92 15.32 2.13
C SER A 198 47.51 14.25 3.05
N ILE A 199 48.11 13.21 2.49
CA ILE A 199 48.70 12.08 3.22
C ILE A 199 50.22 11.94 3.06
N GLU A 200 50.83 12.77 2.21
CA GLU A 200 52.29 13.02 2.16
C GLU A 200 52.74 13.74 3.45
#